data_AF-A0A7V9JY75-F1
#
_entry.id   AF-A0A7V9JY75-F1
#
_cell.length_a   1.000
_cell.length_b   1.000
_cell.length_c   1.000
_cell.angle_alpha   90.00
_cell.angle_beta   90.00
_cell.angle_gamma   90.00
#
_symmetry.space_group_name_H-M   'P 1'
#
loop_
_entity.id
_entity.type
_entity.pdbx_description
1 polymer ?
#
loop_
_entity_poly.entity_id
_entity_poly.type
_entity_poly.pdbx_seq_one_letter_code
_entity_poly.pdbx_strand_id
1 'polypeptide(L)'
;MGADPGRPRRRASVRVLRVAALAETVSYLVLLVAVVVKYAADSPGGVSAAGPVHGVIFLAYAGLVLVHRDELRWDAARTAFALAAAVLPFGGLLVERRYLRGR
;
A
#
# COMPACT_ATOMS: atom_id res chain seq x y z
N MET A 1 -10.30 29.76 -29.69
CA MET A 1 -9.04 29.00 -29.57
C MET A 1 -8.69 28.86 -28.09
N GLY A 2 -9.39 28.00 -27.36
CA GLY A 2 -9.12 27.75 -25.94
C GLY A 2 -8.50 26.38 -25.81
N ALA A 3 -7.18 26.30 -25.64
CA ALA A 3 -6.53 25.04 -25.32
C ALA A 3 -7.03 24.61 -23.93
N ASP A 4 -7.65 23.43 -23.83
CA ASP A 4 -7.93 22.73 -22.58
C ASP A 4 -6.64 22.02 -22.11
N PRO A 5 -5.87 22.53 -21.13
CA PRO A 5 -4.67 21.89 -20.63
C PRO A 5 -5.06 21.05 -19.39
N GLY A 6 -5.87 20.00 -19.59
CA GLY A 6 -6.77 19.56 -18.51
C GLY A 6 -6.44 18.29 -17.72
N ARG A 7 -6.30 17.12 -18.36
CA ARG A 7 -6.52 15.85 -17.62
C ARG A 7 -5.62 14.64 -17.95
N PRO A 8 -4.32 14.67 -17.60
CA PRO A 8 -3.53 13.43 -17.44
C PRO A 8 -3.31 13.01 -15.97
N ARG A 9 -3.46 13.92 -14.98
CA ARG A 9 -3.01 13.66 -13.58
C ARG A 9 -3.80 12.56 -12.85
N ARG A 10 -5.12 12.49 -13.07
CA ARG A 10 -6.04 11.64 -12.29
C ARG A 10 -5.81 10.12 -12.41
N ARG A 11 -5.25 9.66 -13.55
CA ARG A 11 -4.97 8.23 -13.78
C ARG A 11 -3.59 7.82 -13.27
N ALA A 12 -2.61 8.73 -13.32
CA ALA A 12 -1.26 8.47 -12.83
C ALA A 12 -1.26 8.34 -11.30
N SER A 13 -1.99 9.22 -10.61
CA SER A 13 -2.15 9.24 -9.15
C SER A 13 -2.67 7.92 -8.58
N VAL A 14 -3.77 7.39 -9.12
CA VAL A 14 -4.35 6.10 -8.69
C VAL A 14 -3.42 4.91 -8.99
N ARG A 15 -2.63 4.98 -10.06
CA ARG A 15 -1.64 3.95 -10.39
C ARG A 15 -0.55 3.87 -9.33
N VAL A 16 -0.09 5.01 -8.81
CA VAL A 16 0.93 5.05 -7.73
C VAL A 16 0.38 4.40 -6.45
N LEU A 17 -0.84 4.73 -6.04
CA LEU A 17 -1.47 4.08 -4.88
C LEU A 17 -1.64 2.57 -5.09
N ARG A 18 -1.99 2.13 -6.30
CA ARG A 18 -2.08 0.71 -6.64
C ARG A 18 -0.73 0.00 -6.53
N VAL A 19 0.33 0.60 -7.04
CA VAL A 19 1.69 0.05 -6.91
C VAL A 19 2.11 0.00 -5.44
N ALA A 20 1.83 1.05 -4.66
CA ALA A 20 2.12 1.07 -3.23
C ALA A 20 1.37 -0.03 -2.47
N ALA A 21 0.09 -0.27 -2.79
CA ALA A 21 -0.71 -1.33 -2.18
C ALA A 21 -0.15 -2.73 -2.46
N LEU A 22 0.33 -2.98 -3.69
CA LEU A 22 0.96 -4.25 -4.05
C LEU A 22 2.34 -4.39 -3.40
N ALA A 23 3.13 -3.31 -3.38
CA ALA A 23 4.44 -3.28 -2.74
C ALA A 23 4.33 -3.54 -1.23
N GLU A 24 3.35 -2.92 -0.56
CA GLU A 24 3.02 -3.16 0.85
C GLU A 24 2.77 -4.66 1.06
N THR A 25 1.86 -5.26 0.29
CA THR A 25 1.54 -6.69 0.45
C THR A 25 2.74 -7.60 0.21
N VAL A 26 3.54 -7.34 -0.83
CA VAL A 26 4.75 -8.14 -1.10
C VAL A 26 5.77 -7.97 0.03
N SER A 27 6.01 -6.74 0.49
CA SER A 27 6.95 -6.46 1.57
C SER A 27 6.52 -7.11 2.90
N TYR A 28 5.22 -7.16 3.18
CA TYR A 28 4.67 -7.87 4.34
C TYR A 28 4.94 -9.37 4.22
N LEU A 29 4.71 -9.98 3.05
CA LEU A 29 5.00 -11.40 2.84
C LEU A 29 6.49 -11.72 3.04
N VAL A 30 7.37 -10.87 2.53
CA VAL A 30 8.83 -11.00 2.77
C VAL A 30 9.14 -10.90 4.26
N LEU A 31 8.54 -9.94 4.97
CA LEU A 31 8.71 -9.80 6.41
C LEU A 31 8.19 -11.04 7.17
N LEU A 32 7.06 -11.60 6.76
CA LEU A 32 6.48 -12.79 7.37
C LEU A 32 7.40 -14.00 7.20
N VAL A 33 7.95 -14.21 6.00
CA VAL A 33 8.96 -15.24 5.75
C VAL A 33 10.20 -15.01 6.61
N ALA A 34 10.68 -13.77 6.70
CA ALA A 34 11.82 -13.43 7.56
C ALA A 34 11.56 -13.73 9.04
N VAL A 35 10.33 -13.51 9.52
CA VAL A 35 9.92 -13.85 10.88
C VAL A 35 9.92 -15.38 11.09
N VAL A 36 9.38 -16.14 10.14
CA VAL A 36 9.41 -17.62 10.20
C VAL A 36 10.85 -18.13 10.23
N VAL A 37 11.71 -17.63 9.35
CA VAL A 37 13.14 -18.00 9.30
C VAL A 37 13.86 -17.63 10.59
N LYS A 38 13.56 -16.44 11.16
CA LYS A 38 14.13 -16.02 12.45
C LYS A 38 13.86 -17.04 13.53
N TYR A 39 12.63 -17.55 13.66
CA TYR A 39 12.29 -18.52 14.70
C TYR A 39 12.73 -19.95 14.36
N ALA A 40 12.80 -20.32 13.08
CA ALA A 40 13.20 -21.66 12.65
C ALA A 40 14.72 -21.89 12.66
N ALA A 41 15.51 -20.85 12.42
CA ALA A 41 16.97 -20.93 12.25
C ALA A 41 17.75 -19.98 13.18
N ASP A 42 17.08 -19.37 14.16
CA ASP A 42 17.63 -18.37 15.10
C ASP A 42 18.43 -17.26 14.41
N SER A 43 17.99 -16.89 13.19
CA SER A 43 18.68 -15.95 12.30
C SER A 43 17.92 -14.62 12.21
N PRO A 44 18.28 -13.59 12.99
CA PRO A 44 17.54 -12.34 13.04
C PRO A 44 17.77 -11.44 11.82
N GLY A 45 18.81 -11.69 11.02
CA GLY A 45 19.27 -10.79 9.95
C GLY A 45 18.18 -10.47 8.91
N GLY A 46 17.34 -11.44 8.55
CA GLY A 46 16.23 -11.23 7.63
C GLY A 46 15.21 -10.20 8.14
N VAL A 47 14.86 -10.26 9.42
CA VAL A 47 13.90 -9.33 10.04
C VAL A 47 14.53 -7.95 10.21
N SER A 48 15.81 -7.87 10.56
CA SER A 48 16.55 -6.61 10.70
C SER A 48 16.57 -5.78 9.41
N ALA A 49 16.56 -6.44 8.24
CA ALA A 49 16.47 -5.76 6.94
C ALA A 49 15.00 -5.58 6.48
N ALA A 50 14.20 -6.64 6.52
CA ALA A 50 12.83 -6.61 5.99
C ALA A 50 11.88 -5.71 6.81
N GLY A 51 12.09 -5.62 8.13
CA GLY A 51 11.26 -4.82 9.03
C GLY A 51 11.25 -3.33 8.67
N PRO A 52 12.42 -2.65 8.64
CA PRO A 52 12.51 -1.25 8.24
C PRO A 52 12.00 -1.00 6.81
N VAL A 53 12.32 -1.89 5.86
CA VAL A 53 11.86 -1.78 4.47
C VAL A 53 10.33 -1.82 4.39
N HIS A 54 9.72 -2.81 5.04
CA HIS A 54 8.26 -2.91 5.11
C HIS A 54 7.65 -1.69 5.81
N GLY A 55 8.22 -1.22 6.92
CA GLY A 55 7.73 -0.05 7.65
C GLY A 55 7.68 1.22 6.79
N VAL A 56 8.73 1.48 6.01
CA VAL A 56 8.76 2.62 5.07
C VAL A 56 7.68 2.49 4.00
N ILE A 57 7.53 1.29 3.42
CA ILE A 57 6.50 1.03 2.40
C ILE A 57 5.09 1.19 2.97
N PHE A 58 4.85 0.69 4.19
CA PHE A 58 3.58 0.83 4.91
C PHE A 58 3.22 2.30 5.14
N LEU A 59 4.18 3.11 5.61
CA LEU A 59 3.96 4.55 5.82
C LEU A 59 3.72 5.28 4.49
N ALA A 60 4.45 4.93 3.44
CA ALA A 60 4.24 5.50 2.11
C ALA A 60 2.83 5.16 1.58
N TYR A 61 2.38 3.91 1.74
CA TYR A 61 1.03 3.50 1.41
C TYR A 61 -0.02 4.28 2.21
N ALA A 62 0.14 4.39 3.53
CA ALA A 62 -0.78 5.13 4.39
C ALA A 62 -0.88 6.62 4.00
N GLY A 63 0.26 7.26 3.73
CA GLY A 63 0.30 8.63 3.24
C GLY A 63 -0.41 8.79 1.89
N LEU A 64 -0.19 7.86 0.95
CA LEU A 64 -0.86 7.87 -0.35
C LEU A 64 -2.37 7.68 -0.21
N VAL A 65 -2.84 6.81 0.68
CA VAL A 65 -4.27 6.65 0.98
C VAL A 65 -4.88 7.99 1.42
N LEU A 66 -4.22 8.69 2.35
CA LEU A 66 -4.71 9.98 2.85
C LEU A 66 -4.73 11.06 1.77
N VAL A 67 -3.69 11.15 0.94
CA VAL A 67 -3.59 12.13 -0.16
C VAL A 67 -4.65 11.87 -1.24
N HIS A 68 -4.92 10.60 -1.55
CA HIS A 68 -5.80 10.24 -2.66
C HIS A 68 -7.26 10.00 -2.26
N ARG A 69 -7.60 10.08 -0.96
CA ARG A 69 -8.96 9.80 -0.48
C ARG A 69 -10.02 10.68 -1.16
N ASP A 70 -9.73 11.97 -1.35
CA ASP A 70 -10.67 12.92 -1.93
C ASP A 70 -10.79 12.70 -3.45
N GLU A 71 -9.67 12.37 -4.11
CA GLU A 71 -9.63 12.02 -5.52
C GLU A 71 -10.47 10.75 -5.80
N LEU A 72 -10.38 9.76 -4.92
CA LEU A 72 -11.13 8.50 -4.97
C LEU A 72 -12.55 8.62 -4.44
N ARG A 73 -12.94 9.79 -3.91
CA ARG A 73 -14.23 10.04 -3.24
C ARG A 73 -14.50 9.00 -2.14
N TRP A 74 -13.47 8.67 -1.37
CA TRP A 74 -13.58 7.80 -0.21
C TRP A 74 -14.09 8.61 0.98
N ASP A 75 -15.07 8.05 1.67
CA ASP A 75 -15.50 8.55 2.97
C ASP A 75 -14.51 8.13 4.07
N ALA A 76 -14.76 8.60 5.29
CA ALA A 76 -13.94 8.26 6.46
C ALA A 76 -13.91 6.74 6.71
N ALA A 77 -15.02 6.04 6.49
CA ALA A 77 -15.13 4.59 6.68
C ALA A 77 -14.23 3.82 5.71
N ARG A 78 -14.22 4.14 4.41
CA ARG A 78 -13.34 3.50 3.43
C ARG A 78 -11.88 3.81 3.68
N THR A 79 -11.57 5.05 4.05
CA THR A 79 -10.20 5.45 4.38
C THR A 79 -9.69 4.69 5.60
N ALA A 80 -10.49 4.62 6.67
CA ALA A 80 -10.16 3.86 7.87
C ALA A 80 -10.01 2.37 7.57
N PHE A 81 -10.92 1.80 6.76
CA PHE A 81 -10.81 0.42 6.31
C PHE A 81 -9.51 0.16 5.55
N ALA A 82 -9.12 1.04 4.63
CA ALA A 82 -7.88 0.87 3.85
C ALA A 82 -6.63 0.89 4.73
N LEU A 83 -6.57 1.81 5.70
CA LEU A 83 -5.47 1.89 6.66
C LEU A 83 -5.44 0.70 7.62
N ALA A 84 -6.59 0.30 8.16
CA ALA A 84 -6.70 -0.84 9.06
C ALA A 84 -6.37 -2.16 8.34
N ALA A 85 -6.80 -2.31 7.09
CA ALA A 85 -6.52 -3.49 6.29
C ALA A 85 -5.01 -3.70 6.15
N ALA A 86 -4.22 -2.65 5.91
CA ALA A 86 -2.77 -2.73 5.74
C ALA A 86 -1.99 -3.22 6.97
N VAL A 87 -2.62 -3.31 8.14
CA VAL A 87 -2.01 -3.93 9.34
C VAL A 87 -2.05 -5.47 9.24
N LEU A 88 -3.02 -6.01 8.50
CA LEU A 88 -3.13 -7.44 8.26
C LEU A 88 -2.25 -7.84 7.07
N PRO A 89 -1.63 -9.04 7.12
CA PRO A 89 -1.03 -9.61 5.92
C PRO A 89 -2.12 -9.67 4.85
N PHE A 90 -1.85 -9.17 3.64
CA PHE A 90 -2.78 -9.03 2.51
C PHE A 90 -3.71 -7.79 2.50
N GLY A 91 -3.55 -6.87 3.44
CA GLY A 91 -4.30 -5.62 3.49
C GLY A 91 -4.30 -4.81 2.20
N GLY A 92 -3.10 -4.50 1.69
CA GLY A 92 -2.93 -3.77 0.45
C GLY A 92 -3.60 -4.46 -0.75
N LEU A 93 -3.50 -5.78 -0.86
CA LEU A 93 -4.15 -6.56 -1.93
C LEU A 93 -5.67 -6.52 -1.83
N LEU A 94 -6.25 -6.55 -0.63
CA LEU A 94 -7.70 -6.41 -0.46
C LEU A 94 -8.17 -5.02 -0.91
N VAL A 95 -7.44 -3.97 -0.54
CA VAL A 95 -7.73 -2.59 -0.97
C VAL A 95 -7.57 -2.42 -2.47
N GLU A 96 -6.51 -3.00 -3.04
CA GLU A 96 -6.27 -3.02 -4.48
C GLU A 96 -7.47 -3.63 -5.22
N ARG A 97 -7.86 -4.84 -4.83
CA ARG A 97 -8.93 -5.59 -5.50
C ARG A 97 -10.30 -4.94 -5.35
N ARG A 98 -10.59 -4.39 -4.16
CA ARG A 98 -11.91 -3.86 -3.82
C ARG A 98 -12.12 -2.44 -4.34
N TYR A 99 -11.07 -1.61 -4.40
CA TYR A 99 -11.24 -0.18 -4.66
C TYR A 99 -10.36 0.39 -5.76
N LEU A 100 -9.26 -0.26 -6.15
CA LEU A 100 -8.30 0.29 -7.13
C LEU A 100 -8.30 -0.46 -8.46
N ARG A 101 -8.77 -1.71 -8.49
CA ARG A 101 -8.84 -2.54 -9.69
C ARG A 101 -9.79 -1.92 -10.73
N GLY A 102 -9.26 -1.65 -11.93
CA GLY A 102 -10.05 -1.12 -13.06
C GLY A 102 -10.18 0.40 -13.13
N ARG A 103 -9.44 1.16 -12.29
CA ARG A 103 -9.32 2.62 -12.38
C ARG A 103 -7.98 3.04 -12.99
#